data_AF-W4GX46-F1
#
_entry.id   AF-W4GX46-F1
#
_cell.length_a   1.000
_cell.length_b   1.000
_cell.length_c   1.000
_cell.angle_alpha   90.00
_cell.angle_beta   90.00
_cell.angle_gamma   90.00
#
_symmetry.space_group_name_H-M   'P 1'
#
loop_
_entity.id
_entity.type
_entity.pdbx_description
1 polymer ?
#
loop_
_entity_poly.entity_id
_entity_poly.type
_entity_poly.pdbx_seq_one_letter_code
_entity_poly.pdbx_strand_id
1 'polypeptide(L)'
;MTDRHAENSQLTDLQTYRSQTMKDYGLMIEYKHMKHHVPSGIYVLPNFDEPRVWHGVIFIHQGLYRNGIFKFSIKIPEQYNATGTYPKITFYSKVFHPYVYPESNDLDLLPKFPTWDPDLHYIVSVLVYMKSIFYSKEFSPDVRRVANGKALDLFRRHPEAYVEQVDACVQASLTNLYQNEPGSSLRFTKPIPAHETLRQEFLQQLEPSPSAFAHV
;
A
#
# COMPACT_ATOMS: atom_id res chain seq x y z
N MET A 1 51.90 -0.02 -9.53
CA MET A 1 50.81 -1.02 -9.41
C MET A 1 49.66 -0.54 -8.54
N THR A 2 49.89 0.39 -7.60
CA THR A 2 48.87 1.00 -6.72
C THR A 2 47.92 1.98 -7.43
N ASP A 3 48.39 2.78 -8.40
CA ASP A 3 47.53 3.76 -9.12
C ASP A 3 46.41 3.13 -9.96
N ARG A 4 46.71 2.06 -10.70
CA ARG A 4 45.72 1.37 -11.56
C ARG A 4 44.59 0.72 -10.76
N HIS A 5 44.85 0.32 -9.51
CA HIS A 5 43.83 -0.23 -8.63
C HIS A 5 42.91 0.87 -8.08
N ALA A 6 43.45 2.05 -7.77
CA ALA A 6 42.67 3.20 -7.33
C ALA A 6 41.79 3.76 -8.46
N GLU A 7 42.33 3.88 -9.67
CA GLU A 7 41.56 4.30 -10.86
C GLU A 7 40.44 3.32 -11.22
N ASN A 8 40.71 2.00 -11.19
CA ASN A 8 39.69 0.99 -11.42
C ASN A 8 38.60 1.00 -10.34
N SER A 9 38.95 1.23 -9.07
CA SER A 9 37.95 1.36 -7.99
C SER A 9 37.04 2.56 -8.24
N GLN A 10 37.59 3.73 -8.54
CA GLN A 10 36.82 4.95 -8.80
C GLN A 10 35.91 4.84 -10.03
N LEU A 11 36.38 4.18 -11.09
CA LEU A 11 35.56 3.92 -12.29
C LEU A 11 34.37 2.99 -11.97
N THR A 12 34.58 2.00 -11.11
CA THR A 12 33.54 1.06 -10.67
C THR A 12 32.51 1.76 -9.77
N ASP A 13 32.96 2.67 -8.92
CA ASP A 13 32.09 3.50 -8.07
C ASP A 13 31.22 4.45 -8.90
N LEU A 14 31.80 5.11 -9.91
CA LEU A 14 31.07 6.00 -10.83
C LEU A 14 30.03 5.24 -11.67
N GLN A 15 30.36 4.03 -12.14
CA GLN A 15 29.43 3.19 -12.86
C GLN A 15 28.26 2.75 -11.98
N THR A 16 28.53 2.34 -10.75
CA THR A 16 27.52 1.96 -9.76
C THR A 16 26.59 3.13 -9.45
N TYR A 17 27.16 4.31 -9.20
CA TYR A 17 26.40 5.53 -8.95
C TYR A 17 25.47 5.89 -10.12
N ARG A 18 25.98 5.86 -11.36
CA ARG A 18 25.18 6.13 -12.56
C ARG A 18 24.05 5.12 -12.73
N SER A 19 24.34 3.83 -12.53
CA SER A 19 23.31 2.79 -12.59
C SER A 19 22.23 3.01 -11.55
N GLN A 20 22.60 3.40 -10.33
CA GLN A 20 21.65 3.64 -9.25
C GLN A 20 20.78 4.87 -9.53
N THR A 21 21.39 5.96 -10.03
CA THR A 21 20.68 7.18 -10.42
C THR A 21 19.63 6.91 -11.51
N MET A 22 19.96 6.07 -12.50
CA MET A 22 18.99 5.69 -13.54
C MET A 22 17.80 4.92 -12.97
N LYS A 23 18.02 4.01 -12.00
CA LYS A 23 16.94 3.29 -11.32
C LYS A 23 16.07 4.23 -10.48
N ASP A 24 16.67 5.15 -9.75
CA ASP A 24 15.95 6.15 -8.95
C ASP A 24 15.10 7.05 -9.86
N TYR A 25 15.61 7.43 -11.03
CA TYR A 25 14.86 8.20 -12.02
C TYR A 25 13.67 7.41 -12.58
N GLY A 26 13.85 6.13 -12.90
CA GLY A 26 12.76 5.24 -13.31
C GLY A 26 11.66 5.13 -12.24
N LEU A 27 12.05 5.02 -10.98
CA LEU A 27 11.11 4.99 -9.85
C LEU A 27 10.34 6.32 -9.70
N MET A 28 10.99 7.46 -9.91
CA MET A 28 10.31 8.77 -9.91
C MET A 28 9.31 8.93 -11.06
N ILE A 29 9.64 8.41 -12.25
CA ILE A 29 8.71 8.36 -13.38
C ILE A 29 7.49 7.53 -12.98
N GLU A 30 7.70 6.35 -12.42
CA GLU A 30 6.63 5.49 -11.96
C GLU A 30 5.71 6.21 -10.96
N TYR A 31 6.29 6.87 -9.95
CA TYR A 31 5.54 7.68 -8.98
C TYR A 31 4.71 8.79 -9.65
N LYS A 32 5.27 9.48 -10.64
CA LYS A 32 4.56 10.53 -11.39
C LYS A 32 3.32 9.95 -12.10
N HIS A 33 3.45 8.77 -12.69
CA HIS A 33 2.34 8.11 -13.39
C HIS A 33 1.31 7.48 -12.44
N MET A 34 1.72 7.06 -11.24
CA MET A 34 0.81 6.46 -10.25
C MET A 34 -0.43 7.31 -9.94
N LYS A 35 -0.33 8.65 -9.94
CA LYS A 35 -1.48 9.55 -9.67
C LYS A 35 -2.71 9.25 -10.53
N HIS A 36 -2.53 8.67 -11.71
CA HIS A 36 -3.61 8.37 -12.66
C HIS A 36 -4.01 6.88 -12.67
N HIS A 37 -3.24 6.02 -12.02
CA HIS A 37 -3.41 4.56 -12.07
C HIS A 37 -3.62 3.90 -10.70
N VAL A 38 -3.38 4.62 -9.60
CA VAL A 38 -3.64 4.11 -8.25
C VAL A 38 -5.13 3.81 -8.08
N PRO A 39 -5.50 2.63 -7.58
CA PRO A 39 -6.90 2.29 -7.35
C PRO A 39 -7.57 3.27 -6.38
N SER A 40 -8.87 3.51 -6.59
CA SER A 40 -9.66 4.36 -5.69
C SER A 40 -9.55 3.95 -4.22
N GLY A 41 -9.52 4.94 -3.33
CA GLY A 41 -9.37 4.71 -1.89
C GLY A 41 -7.95 4.37 -1.44
N ILE A 42 -6.94 4.41 -2.33
CA ILE A 42 -5.53 4.29 -1.95
C ILE A 42 -4.84 5.64 -2.20
N TYR A 43 -4.03 6.07 -1.23
CA TYR A 43 -3.18 7.25 -1.35
C TYR A 43 -1.77 6.88 -0.95
N VAL A 44 -0.77 7.34 -1.69
CA VAL A 44 0.64 7.01 -1.48
C VAL A 44 1.49 8.26 -1.68
N LEU A 45 2.44 8.50 -0.77
CA LEU A 45 3.44 9.56 -0.84
C LEU A 45 4.83 8.99 -0.49
N PRO A 46 5.90 9.38 -1.20
CA PRO A 46 7.26 9.03 -0.83
C PRO A 46 7.65 9.71 0.48
N ASN A 47 8.48 9.05 1.29
CA ASN A 47 9.17 9.67 2.41
C ASN A 47 10.10 10.80 1.87
N PHE A 48 10.18 11.90 2.61
CA PHE A 48 11.00 13.06 2.25
C PHE A 48 12.50 12.79 2.31
N ASP A 49 12.94 12.00 3.30
CA ASP A 49 14.36 11.73 3.56
C ASP A 49 14.81 10.41 2.89
N GLU A 50 13.89 9.45 2.75
CA GLU A 50 14.18 8.12 2.19
C GLU A 50 13.26 7.83 0.98
N PRO A 51 13.59 8.27 -0.25
CA PRO A 51 12.69 8.21 -1.40
C PRO A 51 12.32 6.79 -1.86
N ARG A 52 13.03 5.76 -1.36
CA ARG A 52 12.74 4.33 -1.56
C ARG A 52 11.83 3.73 -0.47
N VAL A 53 11.37 4.56 0.46
CA VAL A 53 10.33 4.23 1.44
C VAL A 53 9.12 5.10 1.12
N TRP A 54 8.01 4.48 0.75
CA TRP A 54 6.76 5.20 0.50
C TRP A 54 5.77 4.88 1.62
N HIS A 55 4.91 5.85 1.92
CA HIS A 55 3.86 5.72 2.92
C HIS A 55 2.52 5.78 2.23
N GLY A 56 1.63 4.90 2.62
CA GLY A 56 0.31 4.80 2.02
C GLY A 56 -0.80 4.58 3.03
N VAL A 57 -2.01 4.82 2.57
CA VAL A 57 -3.25 4.51 3.29
C VAL A 57 -4.28 3.95 2.33
N ILE A 58 -4.99 2.91 2.76
CA ILE A 58 -6.14 2.35 2.04
C ILE A 58 -7.41 2.48 2.88
N PHE A 59 -8.45 3.04 2.26
CA PHE A 59 -9.80 3.15 2.79
C PHE A 59 -10.66 2.02 2.21
N ILE A 60 -11.19 1.16 3.08
CA ILE A 60 -12.02 0.03 2.67
C ILE A 60 -13.50 0.40 2.80
N HIS A 61 -14.22 0.40 1.69
CA HIS A 61 -15.62 0.83 1.66
C HIS A 61 -16.63 -0.32 1.76
N GLN A 62 -16.25 -1.55 1.39
CA GLN A 62 -17.14 -2.71 1.31
C GLN A 62 -16.42 -4.00 1.73
N GLY A 63 -17.18 -5.08 1.88
CA GLY A 63 -16.66 -6.39 2.29
C GLY A 63 -16.44 -6.50 3.80
N LEU A 64 -15.71 -7.55 4.21
CA LEU A 64 -15.49 -7.88 5.62
C LEU A 64 -14.71 -6.80 6.36
N TYR A 65 -13.80 -6.11 5.67
CA TYR A 65 -12.94 -5.07 6.25
C TYR A 65 -13.52 -3.65 6.11
N ARG A 66 -14.83 -3.52 5.81
CA ARG A 66 -15.49 -2.21 5.61
C ARG A 66 -15.20 -1.25 6.77
N ASN A 67 -15.07 0.03 6.43
CA ASN A 67 -14.69 1.14 7.34
C ASN A 67 -13.26 1.07 7.88
N GLY A 68 -12.47 0.04 7.55
CA GLY A 68 -11.06 -0.01 7.87
C GLY A 68 -10.25 1.08 7.16
N ILE A 69 -9.33 1.70 7.91
CA ILE A 69 -8.38 2.69 7.39
C ILE A 69 -6.97 2.19 7.68
N PHE A 70 -6.43 1.38 6.78
CA PHE A 70 -5.15 0.71 6.99
C PHE A 70 -4.03 1.56 6.40
N LYS A 71 -3.17 2.10 7.26
CA LYS A 71 -1.91 2.74 6.85
C LYS A 71 -0.85 1.65 6.63
N PHE A 72 0.03 1.87 5.66
CA PHE A 72 1.10 0.94 5.30
C PHE A 72 2.34 1.69 4.79
N SER A 73 3.47 0.99 4.75
CA SER A 73 4.67 1.43 4.05
C SER A 73 4.98 0.52 2.86
N ILE A 74 5.71 1.04 1.89
CA ILE A 74 6.31 0.32 0.78
C ILE A 74 7.82 0.54 0.85
N LYS A 75 8.59 -0.52 1.15
CA LYS A 75 10.04 -0.48 1.05
C LYS A 75 10.47 -1.01 -0.31
N ILE A 76 11.17 -0.20 -1.08
CA ILE A 76 11.56 -0.48 -2.47
C ILE A 76 13.07 -0.79 -2.49
N PRO A 77 13.48 -2.02 -2.83
CA PRO A 77 14.89 -2.41 -2.80
C PRO A 77 15.70 -1.64 -3.84
N GLU A 78 17.00 -1.40 -3.59
CA GLU A 78 17.89 -0.69 -4.53
C GLU A 78 17.94 -1.34 -5.92
N GLN A 79 17.78 -2.66 -5.96
CA GLN A 79 17.81 -3.45 -7.18
C GLN A 79 16.51 -3.37 -7.99
N TYR A 80 15.45 -2.74 -7.44
CA TYR A 80 14.20 -2.50 -8.16
C TYR A 80 14.45 -1.70 -9.47
N ASN A 81 13.84 -2.07 -10.59
CA ASN A 81 12.80 -3.10 -10.80
C ASN A 81 13.30 -4.43 -11.39
N ALA A 82 14.57 -4.82 -11.20
CA ALA A 82 15.14 -6.03 -11.82
C ALA A 82 14.33 -7.32 -11.53
N THR A 83 14.48 -8.33 -12.39
CA THR A 83 13.81 -9.63 -12.25
C THR A 83 14.04 -10.22 -10.85
N GLY A 84 12.96 -10.68 -10.22
CA GLY A 84 13.00 -11.23 -8.86
C GLY A 84 13.17 -10.21 -7.72
N THR A 85 13.12 -8.89 -7.99
CA THR A 85 13.24 -7.86 -6.94
C THR A 85 11.88 -7.26 -6.59
N TYR A 86 11.38 -7.58 -5.40
CA TYR A 86 10.04 -7.20 -4.96
C TYR A 86 10.08 -5.98 -4.05
N PRO A 87 9.13 -5.03 -4.20
CA PRO A 87 8.84 -4.12 -3.11
C PRO A 87 8.23 -4.90 -1.93
N LYS A 88 8.36 -4.37 -0.72
CA LYS A 88 7.73 -4.93 0.48
C LYS A 88 6.66 -3.99 1.00
N ILE A 89 5.42 -4.47 1.13
CA ILE A 89 4.34 -3.73 1.77
C ILE A 89 4.17 -4.22 3.20
N THR A 90 4.19 -3.29 4.17
CA THR A 90 4.01 -3.57 5.60
C THR A 90 2.88 -2.72 6.15
N PHE A 91 1.85 -3.32 6.73
CA PHE A 91 0.77 -2.57 7.41
C PHE A 91 1.20 -2.12 8.81
N TYR A 92 0.86 -0.89 9.18
CA TYR A 92 1.19 -0.35 10.51
C TYR A 92 0.28 -0.88 11.61
N SER A 93 -1.01 -1.02 11.31
CA SER A 93 -1.94 -1.74 12.17
C SER A 93 -2.04 -3.19 11.73
N LYS A 94 -2.27 -4.10 12.68
CA LYS A 94 -2.48 -5.52 12.40
C LYS A 94 -3.58 -5.74 11.37
N VAL A 95 -3.33 -6.60 10.38
CA VAL A 95 -4.32 -7.07 9.41
C VAL A 95 -4.40 -8.60 9.48
N PHE A 96 -5.48 -9.13 10.04
CA PHE A 96 -5.70 -10.57 10.14
C PHE A 96 -6.26 -11.11 8.83
N HIS A 97 -5.40 -11.53 7.90
CA HIS A 97 -5.79 -11.95 6.54
C HIS A 97 -4.91 -13.12 6.04
N PRO A 98 -5.43 -14.08 5.24
CA PRO A 98 -4.64 -15.21 4.73
C PRO A 98 -3.33 -14.84 4.04
N TYR A 99 -3.29 -13.73 3.31
CA TYR A 99 -2.11 -13.23 2.61
C TYR A 99 -1.29 -12.17 3.35
N VAL A 100 -1.50 -11.98 4.67
CA VAL A 100 -0.68 -11.07 5.48
C VAL A 100 0.03 -11.85 6.56
N TYR A 101 1.36 -11.74 6.62
CA TYR A 101 2.16 -12.42 7.64
C TYR A 101 1.84 -11.85 9.03
N PRO A 102 1.42 -12.69 10.00
CA PRO A 102 0.92 -12.20 11.29
C PRO A 102 1.99 -11.54 12.16
N GLU A 103 3.26 -11.93 12.00
CA GLU A 103 4.37 -11.44 12.81
C GLU A 103 4.91 -10.09 12.32
N SER A 104 5.00 -9.90 10.99
CA SER A 104 5.56 -8.68 10.41
C SER A 104 4.53 -7.70 9.88
N ASN A 105 3.27 -8.14 9.71
CA ASN A 105 2.23 -7.45 8.93
C ASN A 105 2.62 -7.19 7.47
N ASP A 106 3.58 -7.95 6.93
CA ASP A 106 3.95 -7.87 5.53
C ASP A 106 2.89 -8.55 4.65
N LEU A 107 2.55 -7.92 3.52
CA LEU A 107 1.72 -8.53 2.49
C LEU A 107 2.54 -9.57 1.70
N ASP A 108 1.99 -10.76 1.55
CA ASP A 108 2.56 -11.80 0.70
C ASP A 108 2.22 -11.57 -0.77
N LEU A 109 3.25 -11.21 -1.54
CA LEU A 109 3.16 -10.90 -2.97
C LEU A 109 3.26 -12.13 -3.87
N LEU A 110 3.86 -13.23 -3.39
CA LEU A 110 4.15 -14.41 -4.19
C LEU A 110 2.89 -15.10 -4.78
N PRO A 111 1.71 -15.11 -4.13
CA PRO A 111 0.50 -15.67 -4.72
C PRO A 111 0.08 -14.98 -6.03
N LYS A 112 0.35 -13.67 -6.16
CA LYS A 112 0.02 -12.90 -7.37
C LYS A 112 1.20 -12.73 -8.31
N PHE A 113 2.40 -12.65 -7.75
CA PHE A 113 3.64 -12.43 -8.47
C PHE A 113 4.64 -13.54 -8.12
N PRO A 114 4.48 -14.77 -8.67
CA PRO A 114 5.41 -15.87 -8.39
C PRO A 114 6.83 -15.56 -8.85
N THR A 115 6.96 -14.72 -9.87
CA THR A 115 8.22 -14.15 -10.34
C THR A 115 8.01 -12.68 -10.66
N TRP A 116 8.85 -11.81 -10.09
CA TRP A 116 8.84 -10.39 -10.42
C TRP A 116 9.42 -10.18 -11.80
N ASP A 117 8.65 -9.52 -12.67
CA ASP A 117 8.97 -9.29 -14.06
C ASP A 117 8.96 -7.77 -14.31
N PRO A 118 10.11 -7.12 -14.56
CA PRO A 118 10.20 -5.67 -14.79
C PRO A 118 9.33 -5.15 -15.95
N ASP A 119 8.96 -6.01 -16.90
CA ASP A 119 8.20 -5.62 -18.08
C ASP A 119 6.69 -5.61 -17.80
N LEU A 120 6.25 -6.30 -16.74
CA LEU A 120 4.83 -6.48 -16.39
C LEU A 120 4.46 -5.91 -15.02
N HIS A 121 5.40 -5.91 -14.08
CA HIS A 121 5.14 -5.64 -12.67
C HIS A 121 5.78 -4.33 -12.22
N TYR A 122 4.96 -3.52 -11.56
CA TYR A 122 5.26 -2.18 -11.06
C TYR A 122 4.59 -2.00 -9.69
N ILE A 123 4.96 -1.00 -8.90
CA ILE A 123 4.33 -0.64 -7.61
C ILE A 123 2.81 -0.53 -7.75
N VAL A 124 2.29 0.05 -8.84
CA VAL A 124 0.84 0.12 -9.06
C VAL A 124 0.18 -1.26 -9.13
N SER A 125 0.86 -2.25 -9.73
CA SER A 125 0.37 -3.64 -9.78
C SER A 125 0.26 -4.22 -8.38
N VAL A 126 1.23 -3.91 -7.52
CA VAL A 126 1.23 -4.32 -6.11
C VAL A 126 0.09 -3.65 -5.34
N LEU A 127 -0.19 -2.37 -5.58
CA LEU A 127 -1.32 -1.66 -4.96
C LEU A 127 -2.67 -2.22 -5.41
N VAL A 128 -2.82 -2.56 -6.70
CA VAL A 128 -4.01 -3.25 -7.23
C VAL A 128 -4.21 -4.58 -6.53
N TYR A 129 -3.14 -5.37 -6.41
CA TYR A 129 -3.20 -6.65 -5.72
C TYR A 129 -3.54 -6.49 -4.23
N MET A 130 -2.83 -5.61 -3.51
CA MET A 130 -3.11 -5.31 -2.11
C MET A 130 -4.58 -4.94 -1.89
N LYS A 131 -5.16 -4.08 -2.73
CA LYS A 131 -6.58 -3.76 -2.64
C LYS A 131 -7.45 -5.00 -2.86
N SER A 132 -7.13 -5.81 -3.86
CA SER A 132 -7.94 -6.98 -4.22
C SER A 132 -8.08 -7.99 -3.09
N ILE A 133 -7.06 -8.15 -2.23
CA ILE A 133 -7.10 -9.16 -1.15
C ILE A 133 -8.27 -8.91 -0.18
N PHE A 134 -8.60 -7.64 0.10
CA PHE A 134 -9.70 -7.27 1.00
C PHE A 134 -11.09 -7.61 0.46
N TYR A 135 -11.19 -7.93 -0.84
CA TYR A 135 -12.42 -8.32 -1.52
C TYR A 135 -12.39 -9.77 -2.03
N SER A 136 -11.30 -10.50 -1.77
CA SER A 136 -11.15 -11.90 -2.16
C SER A 136 -12.17 -12.78 -1.44
N LYS A 137 -12.81 -13.66 -2.21
CA LYS A 137 -13.75 -14.68 -1.70
C LYS A 137 -13.17 -16.08 -1.70
N GLU A 138 -12.05 -16.25 -2.41
CA GLU A 138 -11.39 -17.53 -2.61
C GLU A 138 -9.90 -17.36 -2.33
N PHE A 139 -9.32 -18.40 -1.72
CA PHE A 139 -7.92 -18.46 -1.34
C PHE A 139 -7.36 -19.82 -1.73
N SER A 140 -6.03 -19.89 -1.89
CA SER A 140 -5.31 -21.14 -2.18
C SER A 140 -5.82 -22.30 -1.32
N PRO A 141 -6.16 -23.47 -1.90
CA PRO A 141 -6.59 -24.64 -1.13
C PRO A 141 -5.51 -25.13 -0.15
N ASP A 142 -4.23 -25.01 -0.54
CA ASP A 142 -3.08 -25.41 0.28
C ASP A 142 -2.73 -24.33 1.32
N VAL A 143 -2.89 -24.68 2.60
CA VAL A 143 -2.58 -23.82 3.77
C VAL A 143 -1.09 -23.44 3.83
N ARG A 144 -0.20 -24.24 3.24
CA ARG A 144 1.25 -23.95 3.22
C ARG A 144 1.61 -22.85 2.22
N ARG A 145 0.67 -22.45 1.36
CA ARG A 145 0.85 -21.43 0.32
C ARG A 145 0.20 -20.09 0.68
N VAL A 146 -0.14 -19.89 1.96
CA VAL A 146 -0.66 -18.62 2.45
C VAL A 146 0.17 -18.14 3.65
N ALA A 147 0.31 -16.83 3.79
CA ALA A 147 1.09 -16.19 4.85
C ALA A 147 0.54 -16.45 6.26
N ASN A 148 -0.78 -16.57 6.38
CA ASN A 148 -1.47 -16.78 7.64
C ASN A 148 -2.44 -17.95 7.53
N GLY A 149 -1.92 -19.15 7.81
CA GLY A 149 -2.71 -20.37 7.80
C GLY A 149 -3.86 -20.36 8.80
N LYS A 150 -3.72 -19.68 9.94
CA LYS A 150 -4.79 -19.52 10.94
C LYS A 150 -5.95 -18.69 10.40
N ALA A 151 -5.67 -17.59 9.70
CA ALA A 151 -6.71 -16.77 9.07
C ALA A 151 -7.47 -17.55 8.00
N LEU A 152 -6.75 -18.32 7.16
CA LEU A 152 -7.38 -19.20 6.18
C LEU A 152 -8.25 -20.27 6.84
N ASP A 153 -7.79 -20.79 7.97
CA ASP A 153 -8.51 -21.82 8.70
C ASP A 153 -9.84 -21.33 9.27
N LEU A 154 -9.80 -20.20 9.98
CA LEU A 154 -10.99 -19.57 10.52
C LEU A 154 -11.94 -19.16 9.39
N PHE A 155 -11.43 -18.59 8.29
CA PHE A 155 -12.25 -18.22 7.13
C PHE A 155 -13.07 -19.41 6.59
N ARG A 156 -12.50 -20.61 6.57
CA ARG A 156 -13.16 -21.82 6.05
C ARG A 156 -14.06 -22.52 7.05
N ARG A 157 -13.60 -22.66 8.30
CA ARG A 157 -14.21 -23.55 9.29
C ARG A 157 -14.98 -22.81 10.38
N HIS A 158 -14.64 -21.56 10.64
CA HIS A 158 -15.16 -20.77 11.75
C HIS A 158 -15.37 -19.30 11.34
N PRO A 159 -16.29 -19.02 10.39
CA PRO A 159 -16.43 -17.70 9.78
C PRO A 159 -16.77 -16.60 10.80
N GLU A 160 -17.54 -16.91 11.85
CA GLU A 160 -17.84 -15.96 12.92
C GLU A 160 -16.57 -15.52 13.66
N ALA A 161 -15.71 -16.47 14.04
CA ALA A 161 -14.43 -16.17 14.69
C ALA A 161 -13.46 -15.44 13.75
N TYR A 162 -13.53 -15.70 12.43
CA TYR A 162 -12.78 -14.92 11.45
C TYR A 162 -13.23 -13.46 11.43
N VAL A 163 -14.55 -13.22 11.37
CA VAL A 163 -15.13 -11.88 11.38
C VAL A 163 -14.76 -11.13 12.65
N GLU A 164 -14.78 -11.77 13.82
CA GLU A 164 -14.36 -11.14 15.09
C GLU A 164 -12.91 -10.62 15.02
N GLN A 165 -12.00 -11.41 14.44
CA GLN A 165 -10.60 -10.97 14.25
C GLN A 165 -10.49 -9.82 13.25
N VAL A 166 -11.29 -9.83 12.18
CA VAL A 166 -11.34 -8.74 11.20
C VAL A 166 -11.87 -7.45 11.83
N ASP A 167 -12.96 -7.53 12.61
CA ASP A 167 -13.52 -6.39 13.32
C ASP A 167 -12.51 -5.79 14.30
N ALA A 168 -11.77 -6.62 15.03
CA ALA A 168 -10.68 -6.16 15.89
C ALA A 168 -9.60 -5.38 15.11
N CYS A 169 -9.23 -5.84 13.91
CA CYS A 169 -8.31 -5.12 13.02
C CYS A 169 -8.87 -3.77 12.56
N VAL A 170 -10.15 -3.73 12.15
CA VAL A 170 -10.82 -2.49 11.75
C VAL A 170 -10.85 -1.49 12.91
N GLN A 171 -11.25 -1.92 14.11
CA GLN A 171 -11.28 -1.06 15.30
C GLN A 171 -9.88 -0.53 15.67
N ALA A 172 -8.84 -1.36 15.59
CA ALA A 172 -7.47 -0.93 15.82
C ALA A 172 -7.01 0.12 14.80
N SER A 173 -7.38 -0.04 13.53
CA SER A 173 -7.06 0.92 12.46
C SER A 173 -7.68 2.30 12.70
N LEU A 174 -8.89 2.34 13.27
CA LEU A 174 -9.61 3.58 13.61
C LEU A 174 -9.09 4.22 14.90
N THR A 175 -8.77 3.40 15.90
CA THR A 175 -8.21 3.87 17.18
C THR A 175 -6.87 4.57 16.96
N ASN A 176 -6.03 3.99 16.09
CA ASN A 176 -4.69 4.50 15.78
C ASN A 176 -4.68 5.48 14.59
N LEU A 177 -5.85 5.96 14.15
CA LEU A 177 -5.99 6.79 12.95
C LEU A 177 -5.06 8.01 12.99
N TYR A 178 -5.07 8.73 14.11
CA TYR A 178 -4.29 9.97 14.31
C TYR A 178 -2.87 9.73 14.85
N GLN A 179 -2.48 8.48 15.11
CA GLN A 179 -1.11 8.13 15.44
C GLN A 179 -0.28 8.14 14.16
N ASN A 180 0.59 9.14 14.00
CA ASN A 180 1.38 9.27 12.77
C ASN A 180 2.72 8.56 12.93
N GLU A 181 3.08 7.77 11.91
CA GLU A 181 4.32 7.00 11.92
C GLU A 181 5.53 7.93 11.74
N PRO A 182 6.66 7.65 12.42
CA PRO A 182 7.89 8.41 12.23
C PRO A 182 8.32 8.43 10.77
N GLY A 183 8.67 9.61 10.25
CA GLY A 183 9.07 9.79 8.84
C GLY A 183 7.93 9.63 7.82
N SER A 184 6.69 9.41 8.25
CA SER A 184 5.55 9.35 7.32
C SER A 184 5.21 10.72 6.76
N SER A 185 5.23 10.81 5.44
CA SER A 185 4.73 11.98 4.69
C SER A 185 3.21 12.13 4.79
N LEU A 186 2.50 11.05 5.11
CA LEU A 186 1.06 11.08 5.40
C LEU A 186 0.84 11.41 6.88
N ARG A 187 0.13 12.51 7.14
CA ARG A 187 -0.23 12.93 8.50
C ARG A 187 -1.73 13.12 8.65
N PHE A 188 -2.32 12.34 9.56
CA PHE A 188 -3.72 12.44 9.94
C PHE A 188 -3.83 13.27 11.21
N THR A 189 -4.67 14.28 11.18
CA THR A 189 -4.94 15.18 12.32
C THR A 189 -6.43 15.13 12.66
N LYS A 190 -6.74 15.36 13.94
CA LYS A 190 -8.13 15.45 14.37
C LYS A 190 -8.83 16.59 13.61
N PRO A 191 -10.11 16.41 13.23
CA PRO A 191 -10.89 17.49 12.62
C PRO A 191 -10.82 18.76 13.47
N ILE A 192 -10.53 19.89 12.80
CA ILE A 192 -10.63 21.23 13.38
C ILE A 192 -11.90 21.90 12.82
N PRO A 193 -12.42 22.97 13.45
CA PRO A 193 -13.62 23.65 12.98
C PRO A 193 -13.58 24.04 11.49
N ALA A 194 -12.42 24.44 10.97
CA ALA A 194 -12.27 24.75 9.53
C ALA A 194 -12.52 23.54 8.62
N HIS A 195 -12.19 22.32 9.05
CA HIS A 195 -12.51 21.11 8.29
C HIS A 195 -14.02 20.87 8.24
N GLU A 196 -14.76 21.23 9.30
CA GLU A 196 -16.21 21.10 9.32
C GLU A 196 -16.86 22.11 8.37
N THR A 197 -16.36 23.35 8.31
CA THR A 197 -16.80 24.34 7.32
C THR A 197 -16.62 23.82 5.89
N LEU A 198 -15.42 23.33 5.55
CA LEU A 198 -15.14 22.73 4.24
C LEU A 198 -16.04 21.52 3.93
N ARG A 199 -16.31 20.69 4.95
CA ARG A 199 -17.21 19.55 4.82
C ARG A 199 -18.64 20.00 4.48
N GLN A 200 -19.16 21.02 5.16
CA GLN A 200 -20.49 21.57 4.92
C GLN A 200 -20.59 22.19 3.52
N GLU A 201 -19.59 22.96 3.12
CA GLU A 201 -19.52 23.52 1.76
C GLU A 201 -19.53 22.43 0.68
N PHE A 202 -18.74 21.37 0.89
CA PHE A 202 -18.70 20.23 -0.04
C PHE A 202 -20.03 19.48 -0.12
N LEU A 203 -20.71 19.28 1.02
CA LEU A 203 -22.02 18.64 1.05
C LEU A 203 -23.10 19.50 0.37
N GLN A 204 -23.08 20.82 0.54
CA GLN A 204 -24.00 21.74 -0.14
C GLN A 204 -23.82 21.72 -1.66
N GLN A 205 -22.60 21.56 -2.15
CA GLN A 205 -22.33 21.42 -3.59
C GLN A 205 -22.85 20.10 -4.18
N LEU A 206 -23.03 19.07 -3.34
CA LEU A 206 -23.56 17.77 -3.74
C LEU A 206 -25.09 17.70 -3.66
N GLU A 207 -25.75 18.65 -2.99
CA GLU A 207 -27.21 18.73 -3.00
C GLU A 207 -27.70 19.14 -4.41
N PRO A 208 -28.56 18.34 -5.06
CA PRO A 208 -29.09 18.69 -6.36
C PRO A 208 -29.94 19.96 -6.24
N SER A 209 -29.69 20.93 -7.12
CA SER A 209 -30.50 22.15 -7.20
C SER A 209 -31.98 21.80 -7.30
N PRO A 210 -32.84 22.25 -6.37
CA PRO A 210 -34.28 22.08 -6.51
C PRO A 210 -34.77 23.10 -7.54
N SER A 211 -34.84 22.71 -8.82
CA SER A 211 -35.85 23.13 -9.83
C SER A 211 -35.32 23.01 -11.27
N ALA A 212 -35.78 21.99 -12.00
CA ALA A 212 -35.89 22.03 -13.46
C ALA A 212 -37.09 21.20 -13.97
N PHE A 213 -38.16 21.10 -13.19
CA PHE A 213 -39.46 20.57 -13.63
C PHE A 213 -40.60 21.46 -13.12
N ALA A 214 -40.64 22.69 -13.63
CA ALA A 214 -41.84 23.50 -13.71
C ALA A 214 -41.81 24.19 -15.07
N HIS A 215 -42.88 24.02 -15.86
CA HIS A 215 -42.99 24.26 -17.32
C HIS A 215 -42.35 23.10 -18.11
N VAL A 216 -43.12 22.19 -18.71
CA VAL A 216 -44.17 22.38 -19.74
C VAL A 216 -45.30 21.37 -19.57
#